data_AF-A0A2D9XH63-F1
#
_entry.id   AF-A0A2D9XH63-F1
#
_cell.length_a   1.000
_cell.length_b   1.000
_cell.length_c   1.000
_cell.angle_alpha   90.00
_cell.angle_beta   90.00
_cell.angle_gamma   90.00
#
_symmetry.space_group_name_H-M   'P 1'
#
loop_
_entity.id
_entity.type
_entity.pdbx_description
1 polymer ?
#
loop_
_entity_poly.entity_id
_entity_poly.type
_entity_poly.pdbx_seq_one_letter_code
_entity_poly.pdbx_strand_id
1 'polypeptide(L)'
;MLEPTNNDELPPIPPKRYFTIGEVGELCAVKPHVLRYWEAEFPQLKPVKRRGNRRYYQRQDVILIREIKKLLYEQGYTIGGARQKMTGASRGSSKPSVESSEIKSLIKDLEQVIAKM
;
A
#
# COMPACT_ATOMS: atom_id res chain seq x y z
N MET A 1 -2.08 0.76 -24.21
CA MET A 1 -3.42 1.02 -23.64
C MET A 1 -3.64 -0.04 -22.57
N LEU A 2 -3.57 0.30 -21.27
CA LEU A 2 -3.85 -0.63 -20.18
C LEU A 2 -5.27 -0.30 -19.69
N GLU A 3 -6.17 -1.26 -19.82
CA GLU A 3 -7.62 -1.07 -19.64
C GLU A 3 -7.99 -0.63 -18.22
N PRO A 4 -8.82 0.42 -18.07
CA PRO A 4 -9.36 0.85 -16.80
C PRO A 4 -10.61 0.04 -16.47
N THR A 5 -10.44 -1.22 -16.10
CA THR A 5 -11.54 -2.02 -15.55
C THR A 5 -11.06 -2.73 -14.30
N ASN A 6 -11.82 -2.52 -13.22
CA ASN A 6 -11.77 -3.17 -11.90
C ASN A 6 -10.99 -2.44 -10.79
N ASN A 7 -11.60 -1.35 -10.31
CA ASN A 7 -11.77 -1.12 -8.88
C ASN A 7 -13.07 -1.87 -8.49
N ASP A 8 -13.18 -2.64 -7.40
CA ASP A 8 -13.18 -2.08 -6.05
C ASP A 8 -12.98 -3.10 -4.91
N GLU A 9 -12.40 -4.28 -5.15
CA GLU A 9 -12.07 -5.22 -4.06
C GLU A 9 -10.69 -5.84 -4.29
N LEU A 10 -9.64 -5.10 -3.93
CA LEU A 10 -8.32 -5.71 -3.81
C LEU A 10 -8.35 -6.65 -2.59
N PRO A 11 -7.94 -7.91 -2.73
CA PRO A 11 -7.97 -8.86 -1.63
C PRO A 11 -7.20 -8.32 -0.42
N PRO A 12 -7.63 -8.63 0.81
CA PRO A 12 -6.93 -8.18 2.01
C PRO A 12 -5.48 -8.65 1.97
N ILE A 13 -4.54 -7.76 2.32
CA ILE A 13 -3.11 -8.09 2.31
C ILE A 13 -2.88 -9.17 3.38
N PRO A 14 -2.41 -10.38 3.00
CA PRO A 14 -2.16 -11.44 3.97
C PRO A 14 -1.14 -11.02 5.04
N PRO A 15 -1.14 -11.62 6.25
CA PRO A 15 -0.14 -11.35 7.29
C PRO A 15 1.24 -11.99 6.97
N LYS A 16 1.68 -11.92 5.71
CA LYS A 16 2.98 -12.42 5.23
C LYS A 16 4.01 -11.30 5.29
N ARG A 17 5.25 -11.63 5.68
CA ARG A 17 6.35 -10.65 5.77
C ARG A 17 6.92 -10.23 4.41
N TYR A 18 6.93 -11.15 3.45
CA TYR A 18 7.52 -10.94 2.13
C TYR A 18 6.62 -11.49 1.03
N PHE A 19 6.41 -10.69 0.00
CA PHE A 19 5.64 -11.01 -1.19
C PHE A 19 6.55 -11.06 -2.41
N THR A 20 6.30 -11.99 -3.32
CA THR A 20 6.96 -12.03 -4.62
C THR A 20 6.29 -11.08 -5.61
N ILE A 21 6.97 -10.72 -6.70
CA ILE A 21 6.38 -9.83 -7.74
C ILE A 21 5.09 -10.36 -8.35
N GLY A 22 4.92 -11.69 -8.42
CA GLY A 22 3.68 -12.33 -8.88
C GLY A 22 2.55 -12.09 -7.89
N GLU A 23 2.78 -12.43 -6.61
CA GLU A 23 1.81 -12.21 -5.52
C GLU A 23 1.40 -10.74 -5.42
N VAL A 24 2.36 -9.80 -5.49
CA VAL A 24 2.05 -8.36 -5.47
C VAL A 24 1.23 -7.94 -6.68
N GLY A 25 1.52 -8.51 -7.86
CA GLY A 25 0.75 -8.26 -9.07
C GLY A 25 -0.70 -8.69 -8.93
N GLU A 26 -0.95 -9.84 -8.33
CA GLU A 26 -2.30 -10.33 -8.00
C GLU A 26 -2.98 -9.44 -6.94
N LEU A 27 -2.29 -9.11 -5.85
CA LEU A 27 -2.83 -8.30 -4.75
C LEU A 27 -3.18 -6.86 -5.13
N CYS A 28 -2.57 -6.32 -6.18
CA CYS A 28 -2.77 -4.95 -6.67
C CYS A 28 -3.49 -4.91 -8.02
N ALA A 29 -3.74 -6.06 -8.65
CA ALA A 29 -4.19 -6.19 -10.03
C ALA A 29 -3.30 -5.40 -11.02
N VAL A 30 -1.98 -5.51 -10.85
CA VAL A 30 -0.96 -4.82 -11.68
C VAL A 30 -0.03 -5.85 -12.30
N LYS A 31 0.25 -5.74 -13.61
CA LYS A 31 1.14 -6.69 -14.29
C LYS A 31 2.58 -6.59 -13.75
N PRO A 32 3.33 -7.70 -13.61
CA PRO A 32 4.69 -7.70 -13.07
C PRO A 32 5.68 -6.75 -13.78
N HIS A 33 5.53 -6.53 -15.09
CA HIS A 33 6.40 -5.58 -15.80
C HIS A 33 6.15 -4.12 -15.41
N VAL A 34 4.90 -3.77 -15.08
CA VAL A 34 4.54 -2.43 -14.60
C VAL A 34 5.15 -2.21 -13.21
N LEU A 35 5.12 -3.22 -12.33
CA LEU A 35 5.78 -3.15 -11.03
C LEU A 35 7.30 -2.93 -11.16
N ARG A 36 7.96 -3.62 -12.10
CA ARG A 36 9.38 -3.38 -12.40
C ARG A 36 9.66 -1.96 -12.89
N TYR A 37 8.74 -1.39 -13.67
CA TYR A 37 8.87 -0.02 -14.13
C TYR A 37 8.68 0.97 -12.98
N TRP A 38 7.68 0.74 -12.13
CA TRP A 38 7.46 1.54 -10.92
C TRP A 38 8.64 1.48 -9.94
N GLU A 39 9.34 0.35 -9.80
CA GLU A 39 10.59 0.30 -9.02
C GLU A 39 11.66 1.29 -9.49
N ALA A 40 11.73 1.57 -10.79
CA ALA A 40 12.70 2.50 -11.35
C ALA A 40 12.27 3.97 -11.14
N GLU A 41 10.96 4.23 -11.25
CA GLU A 41 10.39 5.57 -11.19
C GLU A 41 10.19 6.06 -9.74
N PHE A 42 9.83 5.15 -8.84
CA PHE A 42 9.51 5.47 -7.44
C PHE A 42 10.67 5.04 -6.52
N PRO A 43 11.55 5.96 -6.10
CA PRO A 43 12.68 5.62 -5.24
C PRO A 43 12.27 5.16 -3.83
N GLN A 44 11.01 5.35 -3.44
CA GLN A 44 10.46 4.86 -2.17
C GLN A 44 10.15 3.35 -2.23
N LEU A 45 9.90 2.82 -3.43
CA LEU A 45 9.60 1.41 -3.65
C LEU A 45 10.91 0.64 -3.85
N LYS A 46 11.53 0.20 -2.73
CA LYS A 46 12.81 -0.51 -2.75
C LYS A 46 12.62 -1.96 -2.31
N PRO A 47 12.24 -2.87 -3.23
CA PRO A 47 12.14 -4.29 -2.89
C PRO A 47 13.49 -4.84 -2.47
N VAL A 48 13.47 -5.72 -1.48
CA VAL A 48 14.67 -6.40 -0.98
C VAL A 48 15.15 -7.39 -2.05
N LYS A 49 16.34 -7.13 -2.61
CA LYS A 49 17.01 -8.04 -3.54
C LYS A 49 17.77 -9.11 -2.76
N ARG A 50 17.44 -10.38 -2.96
CA ARG A 50 18.20 -11.53 -2.40
C ARG A 50 18.95 -12.29 -3.49
N ARG A 51 19.75 -13.29 -3.08
CA ARG A 51 20.46 -14.22 -3.99
C ARG A 51 19.52 -14.71 -5.10
N GLY A 52 20.02 -14.69 -6.34
CA GLY A 52 19.25 -15.08 -7.53
C GLY A 52 18.38 -13.99 -8.14
N ASN A 53 18.65 -12.70 -7.87
CA ASN A 53 17.93 -11.55 -8.46
C ASN A 53 16.41 -11.57 -8.23
N ARG A 54 15.96 -12.28 -7.18
CA ARG A 54 14.56 -12.32 -6.76
C ARG A 54 14.25 -11.07 -5.94
N ARG A 55 13.14 -10.43 -6.28
CA ARG A 55 12.61 -9.24 -5.61
C ARG A 55 11.56 -9.67 -4.59
N TYR A 56 11.74 -9.22 -3.36
CA TYR A 56 10.77 -9.41 -2.28
C TYR A 56 10.24 -8.06 -1.83
N TYR A 57 8.92 -7.93 -1.84
CA TYR A 57 8.20 -6.76 -1.36
C TYR A 57 7.72 -7.02 0.05
N GLN A 58 7.79 -6.00 0.90
CA GLN A 58 7.17 -6.02 2.22
C GLN A 58 5.72 -5.55 2.14
N ARG A 59 5.00 -5.69 3.25
CA ARG A 59 3.65 -5.13 3.38
C ARG A 59 3.60 -3.64 3.06
N GLN A 60 4.60 -2.87 3.49
CA GLN A 60 4.67 -1.43 3.21
C GLN A 60 4.80 -1.14 1.70
N ASP A 61 5.57 -1.95 0.98
CA ASP A 61 5.71 -1.81 -0.47
C ASP A 61 4.37 -2.08 -1.18
N VAL A 62 3.60 -3.08 -0.73
CA VAL A 62 2.26 -3.37 -1.28
C VAL A 62 1.31 -2.18 -1.06
N ILE A 63 1.36 -1.55 0.12
CA ILE A 63 0.57 -0.35 0.42
C ILE A 63 0.95 0.80 -0.51
N LEU A 64 2.25 1.06 -0.70
CA LEU A 64 2.74 2.08 -1.62
C LEU A 64 2.29 1.82 -3.07
N ILE A 65 2.35 0.57 -3.53
CA ILE A 65 1.91 0.19 -4.87
C ILE A 65 0.40 0.45 -5.05
N ARG A 66 -0.41 0.17 -4.03
CA ARG A 66 -1.84 0.51 -4.05
C ARG A 66 -2.06 2.01 -4.15
N GLU A 67 -1.30 2.80 -3.40
CA GLU A 67 -1.37 4.27 -3.46
C GLU A 67 -0.97 4.79 -4.85
N ILE A 68 0.14 4.30 -5.42
CA ILE A 68 0.56 4.64 -6.79
C ILE A 68 -0.56 4.32 -7.79
N LYS A 69 -1.19 3.14 -7.69
CA LYS A 69 -2.31 2.77 -8.54
C LYS A 69 -3.45 3.79 -8.43
N LYS A 70 -3.85 4.18 -7.21
CA LYS A 70 -4.89 5.20 -7.02
C LYS A 70 -4.52 6.53 -7.64
N LEU A 71 -3.27 6.99 -7.47
CA LEU A 71 -2.81 8.25 -8.05
C LEU A 71 -2.88 8.23 -9.59
N LEU A 72 -2.45 7.13 -10.22
CA LEU A 72 -2.40 7.04 -11.67
C LEU A 72 -3.78 6.80 -12.31
N TYR A 73 -4.58 5.90 -11.73
CA TYR A 73 -5.83 5.44 -12.35
C TYR A 73 -7.07 6.19 -11.85
N GLU A 74 -7.17 6.48 -10.54
CA GLU A 74 -8.34 7.18 -9.99
C GLU A 74 -8.18 8.70 -10.14
N GLN A 75 -6.97 9.21 -9.90
CA GLN A 75 -6.71 10.65 -9.87
C GLN A 75 -6.08 11.18 -11.16
N GLY A 76 -5.73 10.31 -12.11
CA GLY A 76 -5.21 10.70 -13.42
C GLY A 76 -3.84 11.40 -13.40
N TYR A 77 -3.04 11.21 -12.33
CA TYR A 77 -1.69 11.76 -12.31
C TYR A 77 -0.80 11.05 -13.33
N THR A 78 0.17 11.79 -13.88
CA THR A 78 1.29 11.19 -14.59
C THR A 78 2.26 10.54 -13.59
N ILE A 79 3.12 9.63 -14.06
CA ILE A 79 4.11 8.97 -13.20
C ILE A 79 5.01 9.98 -12.48
N GLY A 80 5.44 11.03 -13.18
CA GLY A 80 6.20 12.13 -12.58
C GLY A 80 5.39 12.90 -11.52
N GLY A 81 4.12 13.19 -11.79
CA GLY A 81 3.22 13.87 -10.85
C GLY A 81 2.94 13.04 -9.59
N ALA A 82 2.70 11.74 -9.75
CA ALA A 82 2.53 10.80 -8.64
C ALA A 82 3.81 10.70 -7.79
N ARG A 83 4.98 10.64 -8.44
CA ARG A 83 6.28 10.63 -7.76
C ARG A 83 6.49 11.90 -6.93
N GLN A 84 6.19 13.07 -7.49
CA GLN A 84 6.32 14.34 -6.80
C GLN A 84 5.38 14.41 -5.60
N LYS A 85 4.13 13.97 -5.77
CA LYS A 85 3.13 13.91 -4.69
C LYS A 85 3.57 12.99 -3.55
N MET A 86 4.03 11.79 -3.86
CA MET A 86 4.55 10.86 -2.85
C MET A 86 5.81 11.38 -2.15
N THR A 87 6.69 12.08 -2.86
CA THR A 87 7.91 12.66 -2.27
C THR A 87 7.58 13.86 -1.38
N GLY A 88 6.60 14.68 -1.79
CA GLY A 88 6.08 15.79 -0.99
C GLY A 88 5.29 15.32 0.24
N ALA A 89 4.50 14.26 0.12
CA ALA A 89 3.74 13.65 1.21
C ALA A 89 4.64 12.97 2.25
N SER A 90 5.89 12.61 1.92
CA SER A 90 6.85 12.14 2.93
C SER A 90 7.19 13.19 4.00
N ARG A 91 6.84 14.47 3.80
CA ARG A 91 6.92 15.54 4.82
C ARG A 91 5.68 15.63 5.71
N GLY A 92 4.66 14.82 5.46
CA GLY A 92 3.40 14.81 6.17
C GLY A 92 2.75 13.43 6.15
N SER A 93 3.50 12.39 6.52
CA SER A 93 2.88 11.13 6.94
C SER A 93 2.18 11.36 8.27
N SER A 94 1.04 12.03 8.21
CA SER A 94 -0.07 11.71 9.08
C SER A 94 -0.35 10.23 8.85
N LYS A 95 0.32 9.39 9.67
CA LYS A 95 -0.40 8.28 10.26
C LYS A 95 -1.77 8.86 10.66
N PRO A 96 -2.91 8.20 10.42
CA PRO A 96 -4.03 8.45 11.31
C PRO A 96 -3.47 8.10 12.70
N SER A 97 -2.97 9.10 13.44
CA SER A 97 -2.79 8.97 14.87
C SER A 97 -4.21 8.93 15.38
N VAL A 98 -4.82 7.74 15.28
CA VAL A 98 -5.84 7.40 16.23
C VAL A 98 -5.10 7.53 17.55
N GLU A 99 -5.34 8.63 18.23
CA GLU A 99 -4.66 8.96 19.47
C GLU A 99 -4.87 7.76 20.37
N SER A 100 -3.79 7.27 20.97
CA SER A 100 -3.84 6.01 21.73
C SER A 100 -4.88 6.06 22.86
N SER A 101 -5.28 7.28 23.26
CA SER A 101 -6.36 7.61 24.17
C SER A 101 -7.74 7.25 23.64
N GLU A 102 -8.05 7.52 22.36
CA GLU A 102 -9.35 7.23 21.75
C GLU A 102 -9.59 5.71 21.66
N ILE A 103 -8.57 4.96 21.24
CA ILE A 103 -8.67 3.48 21.22
C ILE A 103 -8.88 2.94 22.63
N LYS A 104 -8.18 3.49 23.64
CA LYS A 104 -8.32 3.08 25.03
C LYS A 104 -9.70 3.41 25.61
N SER A 105 -10.29 4.56 25.27
CA SER A 105 -11.65 4.90 25.73
C SER A 105 -12.69 3.99 25.10
N LEU A 106 -12.60 3.71 23.79
CA LEU A 106 -13.52 2.76 23.13
C LEU A 106 -13.43 1.34 23.72
N ILE A 107 -12.22 0.85 24.02
CA ILE A 107 -12.04 -0.47 24.66
C ILE A 107 -12.71 -0.49 26.04
N LYS A 108 -12.51 0.56 26.84
CA LYS A 108 -13.09 0.67 28.18
C LYS A 108 -14.61 0.73 28.15
N ASP A 109 -15.18 1.45 27.19
CA ASP A 109 -16.63 1.56 27.03
C ASP A 109 -17.26 0.20 26.66
N LEU A 110 -16.59 -0.56 25.78
CA LEU A 110 -17.02 -1.92 25.44
C LEU A 110 -16.93 -2.88 26.63
N GLU A 111 -15.86 -2.81 27.42
CA GLU A 111 -15.72 -3.60 28.66
C GLU A 111 -16.85 -3.28 29.66
N GLN A 112 -17.25 -2.01 29.78
CA GLN A 112 -18.37 -1.63 30.65
C GLN A 112 -19.72 -2.16 30.18
N VAL A 113 -19.95 -2.23 28.87
CA VAL A 113 -21.19 -2.81 28.32
C VAL A 113 -21.23 -4.31 28.59
N ILE A 114 -20.12 -5.02 28.40
CA ILE A 114 -20.01 -6.46 28.69
C ILE A 114 -20.23 -6.73 30.18
N ALA A 115 -19.70 -5.89 31.07
CA ALA A 115 -19.86 -6.04 32.51
C ALA A 115 -21.26 -5.66 33.05
N LYS A 116 -22.11 -5.02 32.23
CA LYS A 116 -23.49 -4.63 32.56
C LYS A 116 -24.55 -5.60 32.03
N MET A 117 -24.15 -6.61 31.25
CA MET A 117 -24.96 -7.78 30.92
C MET A 117 -24.71 -8.88 31.95
#